data_AF-A0A183L399-F1
#
_entry.id   AF-A0A183L399-F1
#
_cell.length_a   1.000
_cell.length_b   1.000
_cell.length_c   1.000
_cell.angle_alpha   90.00
_cell.angle_beta   90.00
_cell.angle_gamma   90.00
#
_symmetry.space_group_name_H-M   'P 1'
#
loop_
_entity.id
_entity.type
_entity.pdbx_description
1 polymer ?
#
loop_
_entity_poly.entity_id
_entity_poly.type
_entity_poly.pdbx_seq_one_letter_code
_entity_poly.pdbx_strand_id
1 'polypeptide(L)' 'DESLERLTRDSALLEQHYSHFFDLKIINNDIEETITQLKRVIDDFQITPQWIPVTWVY' A
#
# COMPACT_ATOMS: atom_id res chain seq x y z
N ASP A 1 -10.34 11.55 -18.10
CA ASP A 1 -10.85 10.23 -17.69
C ASP A 1 -11.57 10.34 -16.36
N GLU A 2 -12.90 10.41 -16.40
CA GLU A 2 -13.75 10.44 -15.19
C GLU A 2 -13.48 9.25 -14.26
N SER A 3 -13.13 8.09 -14.84
CA SER A 3 -12.74 6.89 -14.10
C SER A 3 -11.46 7.08 -13.29
N LEU A 4 -10.42 7.70 -13.86
CA LEU A 4 -9.16 7.98 -13.16
C LEU A 4 -9.36 9.00 -12.04
N GLU A 5 -10.12 10.08 -12.29
CA GLU A 5 -10.43 11.06 -11.25
C GLU A 5 -11.21 10.45 -10.08
N ARG A 6 -12.15 9.55 -10.38
CA ARG A 6 -12.88 8.80 -9.35
C ARG A 6 -11.95 7.89 -8.56
N LEU A 7 -11.08 7.13 -9.23
CA LEU A 7 -10.08 6.29 -8.58
C LEU A 7 -9.13 7.08 -7.68
N THR A 8 -8.67 8.26 -8.13
CA THR A 8 -7.82 9.15 -7.32
C THR A 8 -8.56 9.62 -6.07
N ARG A 9 -9.83 10.03 -6.22
CA ARG A 9 -10.67 10.46 -5.08
C ARG A 9 -10.89 9.33 -4.08
N ASP A 10 -11.25 8.15 -4.56
CA ASP A 10 -11.51 6.98 -3.71
C ASP A 10 -10.23 6.55 -2.98
N SER A 11 -9.08 6.60 -3.65
CA SER A 11 -7.77 6.32 -3.04
C SER A 11 -7.41 7.34 -1.95
N ALA A 12 -7.67 8.63 -2.17
CA ALA A 12 -7.42 9.67 -1.17
C ALA A 12 -8.33 9.51 0.06
N LEU A 13 -9.59 9.14 -0.14
CA LEU A 13 -10.54 8.88 0.95
C LEU A 13 -10.08 7.68 1.79
N LEU A 14 -9.67 6.57 1.13
CA LEU A 14 -9.14 5.40 1.83
C LEU A 14 -7.91 5.74 2.67
N GLU A 15 -6.96 6.51 2.12
CA GLU A 15 -5.78 6.94 2.84
C GLU A 15 -6.13 7.83 4.05
N GLN A 16 -7.02 8.79 3.88
CA GLN A 16 -7.46 9.67 4.98
C GLN A 16 -8.02 8.85 6.16
N HIS A 17 -8.82 7.83 5.88
CA HIS A 17 -9.50 7.07 6.92
C HIS A 17 -8.70 5.89 7.48
N TYR A 18 -7.81 5.29 6.68
CA TYR A 18 -7.21 3.99 6.99
C TYR A 18 -5.67 3.97 6.89
N SER A 19 -5.00 5.11 6.64
CA SER A 19 -3.53 5.17 6.53
C SER A 19 -2.78 4.57 7.71
N HIS A 20 -3.34 4.63 8.92
CA HIS A 20 -2.76 4.05 10.13
C HIS A 20 -2.74 2.51 10.15
N PHE A 21 -3.38 1.85 9.18
CA PHE A 21 -3.29 0.41 8.96
C PHE A 21 -2.30 0.02 7.86
N PHE A 22 -1.71 0.99 7.16
CA PHE A 22 -0.82 0.71 6.04
C PHE A 22 0.63 0.69 6.51
N ASP A 23 1.35 -0.38 6.21
CA ASP A 23 2.79 -0.44 6.42
C ASP A 23 3.57 0.31 5.33
N LEU A 24 3.01 0.40 4.12
CA LEU A 24 3.65 1.01 2.96
C LEU A 24 2.64 1.55 1.94
N LYS A 25 3.02 2.62 1.23
CA LYS A 25 2.27 3.21 0.11
C LYS A 25 3.12 3.21 -1.16
N ILE A 26 2.55 2.76 -2.28
CA ILE A 26 3.17 2.82 -3.62
C ILE A 26 2.43 3.84 -4.47
N ILE A 27 3.16 4.75 -5.12
CA ILE A 27 2.58 5.74 -6.04
C ILE A 27 2.57 5.14 -7.45
N ASN A 28 1.37 5.00 -8.02
CA ASN A 28 1.18 4.47 -9.37
C ASN A 28 1.45 5.55 -10.43
N ASN A 29 2.73 5.71 -10.80
CA ASN A 29 3.16 6.63 -11.87
C ASN A 29 3.35 5.91 -13.22
N ASP A 30 3.90 4.70 -13.18
CA ASP A 30 4.08 3.80 -14.31
C ASP A 30 3.76 2.37 -13.87
N ILE A 31 3.02 1.62 -14.68
CA ILE A 31 2.50 0.30 -14.29
C ILE A 31 3.65 -0.73 -14.15
N GLU A 32 4.65 -0.70 -15.03
CA GLU A 32 5.77 -1.65 -14.98
C GLU A 32 6.66 -1.41 -13.76
N GLU A 33 6.96 -0.14 -13.48
CA GLU A 33 7.71 0.27 -12.29
C GLU A 33 6.94 -0.10 -11.01
N THR A 34 5.64 0.21 -10.96
CA THR A 34 4.77 -0.07 -9.82
C THR A 34 4.70 -1.56 -9.51
N ILE A 35 4.55 -2.41 -10.54
CA ILE A 35 4.54 -3.87 -10.36
C ILE A 35 5.90 -4.37 -9.87
N THR A 36 6.98 -3.83 -10.40
CA THR A 36 8.34 -4.18 -9.97
C THR A 36 8.58 -3.82 -8.51
N GLN A 37 8.17 -2.62 -8.09
CA GLN A 37 8.28 -2.16 -6.71
C GLN A 37 7.43 -3.03 -5.78
N LEU A 38 6.19 -3.33 -6.15
CA LEU A 38 5.30 -4.17 -5.36
C LEU A 38 5.91 -5.56 -5.09
N LYS A 39 6.44 -6.21 -6.14
CA LYS A 39 7.09 -7.53 -5.99
C LYS A 39 8.27 -7.48 -5.02
N ARG A 40 9.16 -6.50 -5.18
CA ARG A 40 10.32 -6.33 -4.29
C ARG A 40 9.90 -6.14 -2.84
N VAL A 41 8.91 -5.28 -2.59
CA VAL A 41 8.40 -5.05 -1.24
C VAL A 41 7.84 -6.33 -0.63
N ILE A 42 7.06 -7.11 -1.39
CA ILE A 42 6.53 -8.40 -0.90
C ILE A 42 7.65 -9.38 -0.59
N ASP A 43 8.62 -9.53 -1.49
CA ASP A 43 9.75 -10.45 -1.31
C ASP A 43 10.56 -10.07 -0.05
N ASP A 44 10.82 -8.78 0.15
CA ASP A 44 11.51 -8.27 1.35
C ASP A 44 10.67 -8.49 2.62
N PHE A 45 9.36 -8.24 2.55
CA PHE A 45 8.44 -8.38 3.70
C PHE A 45 8.37 -9.83 4.20
N GLN A 46 8.51 -10.81 3.31
CA GLN A 46 8.48 -12.23 3.66
C GLN A 46 9.69 -12.69 4.48
N ILE A 47 10.85 -12.03 4.32
CA ILE A 47 12.10 -12.44 4.95
C ILE A 47 12.54 -11.51 6.09
N THR A 48 11.91 -10.34 6.20
CA THR A 48 12.20 -9.37 7.24
C THR A 48 11.18 -9.46 8.38
N PRO A 49 11.64 -9.42 9.66
CA PRO A 49 10.72 -9.31 10.79
C PRO A 49 9.87 -8.04 10.68
N GLN A 50 8.56 -8.16 10.94
CA GLN A 50 7.61 -7.06 10.81
C GLN A 50 7.14 -6.54 12.17
N TRP A 51 6.86 -5.24 12.22
CA TRP A 51 6.23 -4.61 13.38
C TRP A 51 4.74 -4.90 13.35
N ILE A 52 4.27 -5.69 14.31
CA ILE A 52 2.84 -5.98 14.47
C ILE A 52 2.33 -5.40 15.79
N PRO A 53 1.06 -4.97 15.85
CA PRO A 53 0.41 -4.66 17.12
C PRO A 53 0.51 -5.87 18.07
N VAL A 54 0.88 -5.62 19.32
CA VAL A 54 0.95 -6.67 20.35
C VAL A 54 -0.39 -7.40 20.50
N THR A 55 -1.49 -6.69 20.26
CA THR A 55 -2.86 -7.23 20.27
C THR A 55 -3.14 -8.29 19.21
N TRP A 56 -2.26 -8.52 18.22
CA TRP A 56 -2.43 -9.59 17.23
C TRP A 56 -1.89 -10.94 17.70
N VAL A 57 -1.06 -10.94 18.75
CA VAL A 57 -0.38 -12.15 19.25
C VAL A 57 -1.14 -12.80 20.43
N TYR A 58 -2.12 -12.10 21.01
CA TYR A 58 -2.93 -12.53 22.15
C TYR A 58 -4.41 -12.59 21.80
#